data_AF-A0AAE3UM35-F1
#
_entry.id   AF-A0AAE3UM35-F1
#
_cell.length_a   1.000
_cell.length_b   1.000
_cell.length_c   1.000
_cell.angle_alpha   90.00
_cell.angle_beta   90.00
_cell.angle_gamma   90.00
#
_symmetry.space_group_name_H-M   'P 1'
#
loop_
_entity.id
_entity.type
_entity.pdbx_description
1 polymer ?
#
loop_
_entity_poly.entity_id
_entity_poly.type
_entity_poly.pdbx_seq_one_letter_code
_entity_poly.pdbx_strand_id
1 'polypeptide(L)'
;MSAFTPASEVLLRHSDDFESARVLFAGDLQDDLPARLDTAASRAHTQQFHHWQVLNRQMGDTVRFSLVAEAADVAECDTLIYYWPKNKPEAQFQLMNLLSLLPVGSDIFVVGENRSGVRSAEQMLAEYAPLNKVDSARRCGLYHGRLEKQPTFDADAFWGEYTLDNLTIKTLPGVFSRDGLDVGSQLLLSTLEPHTKGKVLDVGCGAGVLAAALASHSPKVRLTLCDVSAPAVEASRATLAANGLAGDVFASNVFSEVNGRFDMIISNPPFHDGLQTSLEAAQALIRGAVRHLNSGGELRIVANAFLPYPQVLDETFGFHEVIAQTGRFKVYRTIMTRQAKK
;
A
#
# COMPACT_ATOMS: atom_id res chain seq x y z
N MET A 1 8.05 3.29 24.10
CA MET A 1 7.32 2.29 23.28
C MET A 1 8.37 1.42 22.61
N SER A 2 8.07 0.13 22.40
CA SER A 2 8.98 -0.76 21.68
C SER A 2 9.27 -0.23 20.28
N ALA A 3 10.48 -0.46 19.76
CA ALA A 3 10.85 -0.09 18.39
C ALA A 3 10.17 -0.99 17.35
N PHE A 4 9.67 -2.15 17.76
CA PHE A 4 9.08 -3.17 16.88
C PHE A 4 7.58 -3.30 17.08
N THR A 5 6.90 -3.74 16.03
CA THR A 5 5.48 -4.08 16.05
C THR A 5 5.19 -5.25 16.99
N PRO A 6 3.95 -5.40 17.48
CA PRO A 6 3.55 -6.55 18.27
C PRO A 6 3.85 -7.91 17.61
N ALA A 7 3.77 -8.00 16.27
CA ALA A 7 4.10 -9.22 15.52
C ALA A 7 5.60 -9.53 15.58
N SER A 8 6.45 -8.55 15.30
CA SER A 8 7.91 -8.67 15.43
C SER A 8 8.35 -9.02 16.85
N GLU A 9 7.69 -8.47 17.87
CA GLU A 9 7.95 -8.82 19.27
C GLU A 9 7.54 -10.24 19.66
N VAL A 10 6.60 -10.85 18.92
CA VAL A 10 6.31 -12.29 19.08
C VAL A 10 7.45 -13.11 18.50
N LEU A 11 7.95 -12.77 17.30
CA LEU A 11 9.08 -13.47 16.68
C LEU A 11 10.36 -13.39 17.52
N LEU A 12 10.66 -12.23 18.11
CA LEU A 12 11.84 -12.05 18.96
C LEU A 12 11.91 -13.00 20.17
N ARG A 13 10.77 -13.55 20.62
CA ARG A 13 10.72 -14.56 21.69
C ARG A 13 11.20 -15.95 21.25
N HIS A 14 11.37 -16.15 19.95
CA HIS A 14 11.81 -17.39 19.30
C HIS A 14 13.08 -17.10 18.45
N SER A 15 13.88 -16.11 18.83
CA SER A 15 15.06 -15.67 18.06
C SER A 15 16.06 -16.81 17.84
N ASP A 16 16.29 -17.63 18.87
CA ASP A 16 17.16 -18.81 18.82
C ASP A 16 16.79 -19.80 17.71
N ASP A 17 15.50 -19.88 17.32
CA ASP A 17 15.03 -20.78 16.26
C ASP A 17 15.46 -20.32 14.85
N PHE A 18 15.86 -19.05 14.71
CA PHE A 18 16.17 -18.43 13.41
C PHE A 18 17.67 -18.20 13.17
N GLU A 19 18.54 -18.38 14.17
CA GLU A 19 19.98 -18.06 14.07
C GLU A 19 20.68 -18.80 12.92
N SER A 20 20.33 -20.07 12.70
CA SER A 20 20.89 -20.88 11.60
C SER A 20 20.04 -20.87 10.32
N ALA A 21 18.88 -20.20 10.33
CA ALA A 21 17.92 -20.21 9.23
C ALA A 21 18.30 -19.24 8.11
N ARG A 22 17.93 -19.57 6.87
CA ARG A 22 18.06 -18.68 5.71
C ARG A 22 16.67 -18.14 5.39
N VAL A 23 16.37 -16.99 5.98
CA VAL A 23 15.01 -16.46 6.11
C VAL A 23 14.64 -15.56 4.94
N LEU A 24 13.47 -15.82 4.36
CA LEU A 24 12.72 -14.88 3.54
C LEU A 24 11.65 -14.21 4.40
N PHE A 25 11.71 -12.89 4.52
CA PHE A 25 10.66 -12.07 5.13
C PHE A 25 9.68 -11.57 4.07
N ALA A 26 8.39 -11.71 4.30
CA ALA A 26 7.37 -11.17 3.39
C ALA A 26 6.06 -10.81 4.11
N GLY A 27 5.13 -10.21 3.37
CA GLY A 27 3.84 -9.76 3.88
C GLY A 27 3.88 -8.32 4.41
N ASP A 28 3.21 -8.07 5.53
CA ASP A 28 3.05 -6.74 6.13
C ASP A 28 4.27 -6.30 6.96
N LEU A 29 5.40 -6.00 6.29
CA LEU A 29 6.70 -5.64 6.87
C LEU A 29 6.76 -4.22 7.46
N GLN A 30 5.96 -3.96 8.49
CA GLN A 30 5.75 -2.64 9.11
C GLN A 30 6.96 -2.08 9.91
N ASP A 31 7.98 -2.90 10.17
CA ASP A 31 9.20 -2.48 10.89
C ASP A 31 10.46 -3.09 10.26
N ASP A 32 11.63 -2.76 10.83
CA ASP A 32 12.93 -3.16 10.31
C ASP A 32 13.48 -4.45 10.94
N LEU A 33 12.64 -5.29 11.59
CA LEU A 33 13.09 -6.59 12.10
C LEU A 33 13.76 -7.46 11.02
N PRO A 34 13.30 -7.51 9.75
CA PRO A 34 14.00 -8.27 8.71
C PRO A 34 15.49 -7.93 8.53
N ALA A 35 15.89 -6.70 8.86
CA ALA A 35 17.28 -6.24 8.79
C ALA A 35 18.06 -6.48 10.09
N ARG A 36 17.39 -6.85 11.18
CA ARG A 36 17.94 -6.85 12.55
C ARG A 36 17.88 -8.20 13.26
N LEU A 37 17.06 -9.12 12.77
CA LEU A 37 17.01 -10.48 13.31
C LEU A 37 18.29 -11.24 12.94
N ASP A 38 18.91 -11.88 13.93
CA ASP A 38 20.09 -12.71 13.70
C ASP A 38 19.68 -14.00 12.96
N THR A 39 20.20 -14.18 11.75
CA THR A 39 19.94 -15.32 10.87
C THR A 39 21.20 -15.68 10.09
N ALA A 40 21.24 -16.87 9.48
CA ALA A 40 22.35 -17.25 8.59
C ALA A 40 22.32 -16.46 7.27
N ALA A 41 21.14 -16.08 6.81
CA ALA A 41 20.93 -15.14 5.71
C ALA A 41 19.51 -14.55 5.78
N SER A 42 19.37 -13.26 5.47
CA SER A 42 18.07 -12.58 5.40
C SER A 42 17.81 -12.00 4.01
N ARG A 43 16.65 -12.35 3.44
CA ARG A 43 16.06 -11.72 2.25
C ARG A 43 14.69 -11.17 2.59
N ALA A 44 14.21 -10.19 1.83
CA ALA A 44 12.83 -9.74 1.96
C ALA A 44 12.18 -9.49 0.60
N HIS A 45 10.91 -9.85 0.47
CA HIS A 45 10.05 -9.47 -0.64
C HIS A 45 8.87 -8.66 -0.12
N THR A 46 8.58 -7.53 -0.74
CA THR A 46 7.45 -6.70 -0.34
C THR A 46 6.74 -6.08 -1.54
N GLN A 47 5.42 -5.95 -1.43
CA GLN A 47 4.59 -5.19 -2.36
C GLN A 47 4.44 -3.72 -1.93
N GLN A 48 5.16 -3.27 -0.89
CA GLN A 48 5.07 -1.92 -0.33
C GLN A 48 6.37 -1.16 -0.52
N PHE A 49 6.34 -0.11 -1.35
CA PHE A 49 7.52 0.65 -1.75
C PHE A 49 8.22 1.33 -0.56
N HIS A 50 7.46 1.86 0.39
CA HIS A 50 8.00 2.51 1.58
C HIS A 50 8.69 1.51 2.54
N HIS A 51 8.17 0.28 2.68
CA HIS A 51 8.86 -0.79 3.41
C HIS A 51 10.16 -1.17 2.71
N TRP A 52 10.13 -1.31 1.38
CA TRP A 52 11.34 -1.54 0.59
C TRP A 52 12.36 -0.41 0.79
N GLN A 53 11.97 0.87 0.74
CA GLN A 53 12.88 1.98 0.98
C GLN A 53 13.56 1.93 2.35
N VAL A 54 12.85 1.49 3.39
CA VAL A 54 13.41 1.34 4.75
C VAL A 54 14.40 0.17 4.80
N LEU A 55 13.99 -1.01 4.33
CA LEU A 55 14.80 -2.22 4.41
C LEU A 55 16.00 -2.18 3.45
N ASN A 56 15.83 -1.69 2.23
CA ASN A 56 16.88 -1.58 1.21
C ASN A 56 18.07 -0.71 1.67
N ARG A 57 17.85 0.28 2.55
CA ARG A 57 18.95 1.07 3.14
C ARG A 57 19.88 0.25 4.04
N GLN A 58 19.38 -0.83 4.65
CA GLN A 58 20.14 -1.67 5.57
C GLN A 58 20.60 -2.97 4.89
N MET A 59 19.77 -3.54 4.03
CA MET A 59 19.93 -4.87 3.45
C MET A 59 20.36 -4.86 1.97
N GLY A 60 20.24 -3.74 1.26
CA GLY A 60 20.58 -3.63 -0.16
C GLY A 60 19.82 -4.61 -1.04
N ASP A 61 20.52 -5.25 -1.98
CA ASP A 61 19.94 -6.09 -3.05
C ASP A 61 19.22 -7.37 -2.57
N THR A 62 19.29 -7.69 -1.27
CA THR A 62 18.53 -8.80 -0.67
C THR A 62 17.08 -8.44 -0.35
N VAL A 63 16.66 -7.19 -0.60
CA VAL A 63 15.28 -6.72 -0.47
C VAL A 63 14.72 -6.39 -1.84
N ARG A 64 13.55 -6.95 -2.15
CA ARG A 64 12.91 -6.82 -3.46
C ARG A 64 11.52 -6.21 -3.34
N PHE A 65 11.25 -5.26 -4.23
CA PHE A 65 9.93 -4.63 -4.40
C PHE A 65 9.39 -4.97 -5.78
N SER A 66 8.29 -5.71 -5.80
CA SER A 66 7.57 -6.08 -7.03
C SER A 66 6.18 -6.60 -6.68
N LEU A 67 5.29 -6.66 -7.68
CA LEU A 67 3.96 -7.28 -7.51
C LEU A 67 4.09 -8.79 -7.26
N VAL A 68 4.84 -9.48 -8.10
CA VAL A 68 5.04 -10.93 -8.05
C VAL A 68 6.50 -11.20 -7.69
N ALA A 69 6.71 -12.18 -6.82
CA ALA A 69 8.05 -12.61 -6.43
C ALA A 69 8.59 -13.52 -7.53
N GLU A 70 9.89 -13.45 -7.79
CA GLU A 70 10.54 -14.32 -8.74
C GLU A 70 11.38 -15.39 -8.04
N ALA A 71 11.75 -16.45 -8.76
CA ALA A 71 12.59 -17.53 -8.22
C ALA A 71 13.91 -17.01 -7.61
N ALA A 72 14.47 -15.93 -8.19
CA ALA A 72 15.68 -15.28 -7.68
C ALA A 72 15.47 -14.57 -6.33
N ASP A 73 14.25 -14.09 -6.06
CA ASP A 73 13.93 -13.36 -4.82
C ASP A 73 13.86 -14.30 -3.62
N VAL A 74 13.47 -15.57 -3.84
CA VAL A 74 13.35 -16.61 -2.81
C VAL A 74 14.55 -17.57 -2.79
N ALA A 75 15.54 -17.36 -3.67
CA ALA A 75 16.65 -18.26 -3.86
C ALA A 75 17.47 -18.43 -2.58
N GLU A 76 17.83 -19.69 -2.31
CA GLU A 76 18.61 -20.08 -1.13
C GLU A 76 17.94 -19.74 0.20
N CYS A 77 16.62 -19.56 0.25
CA CYS A 77 15.89 -19.49 1.52
C CYS A 77 15.31 -20.87 1.86
N ASP A 78 15.37 -21.24 3.13
CA ASP A 78 14.78 -22.47 3.69
C ASP A 78 13.66 -22.18 4.69
N THR A 79 13.46 -20.91 5.05
CA THR A 79 12.49 -20.47 6.04
C THR A 79 11.74 -19.25 5.52
N LEU A 80 10.41 -19.26 5.58
CA LEU A 80 9.55 -18.10 5.33
C LEU A 80 9.03 -17.57 6.66
N ILE A 81 9.28 -16.29 6.95
CA ILE A 81 8.57 -15.54 7.98
C ILE A 81 7.59 -14.59 7.28
N TYR A 82 6.30 -14.94 7.34
CA TYR A 82 5.23 -14.21 6.70
C TYR A 82 4.41 -13.39 7.71
N TYR A 83 4.41 -12.07 7.54
CA TYR A 83 3.59 -11.14 8.31
C TYR A 83 2.21 -11.03 7.70
N TRP A 84 1.19 -11.53 8.40
CA TRP A 84 -0.18 -11.58 7.92
C TRP A 84 -0.77 -10.17 7.72
N PRO A 85 -1.22 -9.81 6.50
CA PRO A 85 -1.80 -8.51 6.21
C PRO A 85 -3.23 -8.40 6.74
N LYS A 86 -3.81 -7.20 6.67
CA LYS A 86 -5.19 -6.95 7.09
C LYS A 86 -6.24 -7.53 6.14
N ASN A 87 -5.86 -7.80 4.89
CA ASN A 87 -6.76 -8.25 3.84
C ASN A 87 -6.49 -9.71 3.47
N LYS A 88 -7.48 -10.59 3.63
CA LYS A 88 -7.32 -12.04 3.37
C LYS A 88 -7.01 -12.37 1.90
N PRO A 89 -7.69 -11.77 0.91
CA PRO A 89 -7.27 -11.91 -0.50
C PRO A 89 -5.82 -11.49 -0.79
N GLU A 90 -5.33 -10.42 -0.16
CA GLU A 90 -3.92 -10.03 -0.27
C GLU A 90 -3.01 -11.13 0.28
N ALA A 91 -3.35 -11.68 1.46
CA ALA A 91 -2.62 -12.80 2.04
C ALA A 91 -2.59 -14.02 1.12
N GLN A 92 -3.73 -14.35 0.51
CA GLN A 92 -3.83 -15.44 -0.44
C GLN A 92 -2.94 -15.23 -1.66
N PHE A 93 -2.98 -14.05 -2.28
CA PHE A 93 -2.13 -13.72 -3.43
C PHE A 93 -0.65 -13.91 -3.09
N GLN A 94 -0.20 -13.32 -1.98
CA GLN A 94 1.20 -13.34 -1.57
C GLN A 94 1.65 -14.75 -1.18
N LEU A 95 0.88 -15.48 -0.38
CA LEU A 95 1.24 -16.83 0.06
C LEU A 95 1.26 -17.82 -1.11
N MET A 96 0.28 -17.79 -2.01
CA MET A 96 0.28 -18.69 -3.17
C MET A 96 1.49 -18.41 -4.08
N ASN A 97 1.81 -17.14 -4.32
CA ASN A 97 3.01 -16.73 -5.04
C ASN A 97 4.29 -17.28 -4.37
N LEU A 98 4.54 -16.92 -3.11
CA LEU A 98 5.78 -17.28 -2.40
C LEU A 98 5.95 -18.80 -2.25
N LEU A 99 4.89 -19.50 -1.86
CA LEU A 99 4.94 -20.96 -1.65
C LEU A 99 5.06 -21.74 -2.95
N SER A 100 4.64 -21.19 -4.09
CA SER A 100 4.87 -21.82 -5.40
C SER A 100 6.35 -21.84 -5.79
N LEU A 101 7.17 -20.99 -5.17
CA LEU A 101 8.59 -20.82 -5.48
C LEU A 101 9.52 -21.43 -4.43
N LEU A 102 9.11 -21.44 -3.16
CA LEU A 102 9.92 -21.98 -2.06
C LEU A 102 10.07 -23.51 -2.16
N PRO A 103 11.25 -24.08 -1.85
CA PRO A 103 11.44 -25.53 -1.87
C PRO A 103 10.51 -26.27 -0.93
N VAL A 104 10.02 -27.44 -1.33
CA VAL A 104 9.36 -28.39 -0.42
C VAL A 104 10.31 -28.74 0.72
N GLY A 105 9.78 -28.76 1.95
CA GLY A 105 10.52 -28.92 3.19
C GLY A 105 10.86 -27.61 3.90
N SER A 106 10.64 -26.45 3.27
CA SER A 106 10.87 -25.14 3.90
C SER A 106 9.99 -24.94 5.12
N ASP A 107 10.53 -24.30 6.15
CA ASP A 107 9.81 -23.95 7.37
C ASP A 107 8.98 -22.67 7.15
N ILE A 108 7.69 -22.74 7.45
CA ILE A 108 6.72 -21.65 7.19
C ILE A 108 6.21 -21.11 8.51
N PHE A 109 6.60 -19.89 8.84
CA PHE A 109 6.09 -19.14 9.98
C PHE A 109 5.10 -18.08 9.50
N VAL A 110 3.92 -18.04 10.13
CA VAL A 110 2.92 -17.00 9.91
C VAL A 110 2.68 -16.27 11.22
N VAL A 111 2.93 -14.96 11.24
CA VAL A 111 2.70 -14.11 12.41
C VAL A 111 1.72 -12.99 12.07
N GLY A 112 0.81 -12.67 12.99
CA GLY A 112 -0.13 -11.57 12.76
C GLY A 112 -1.09 -11.33 13.89
N GLU A 113 -1.79 -10.20 13.84
CA GLU A 113 -2.80 -9.85 14.83
C GLU A 113 -4.08 -10.70 14.67
N ASN A 114 -4.64 -11.17 15.79
CA ASN A 114 -5.88 -11.95 15.80
C ASN A 114 -7.05 -11.18 15.16
N ARG A 115 -7.13 -9.86 15.37
CA ARG A 115 -8.20 -9.01 14.79
C ARG A 115 -8.09 -8.86 13.27
N SER A 116 -6.89 -9.04 12.71
CA SER A 116 -6.65 -9.05 11.26
C SER A 116 -6.93 -10.42 10.62
N GLY A 117 -7.39 -11.39 11.41
CA GLY A 117 -7.85 -12.68 10.89
C GLY A 117 -6.74 -13.70 10.63
N VAL A 118 -5.56 -13.57 11.25
CA VAL A 118 -4.40 -14.48 11.06
C VAL A 118 -4.74 -15.97 11.22
N ARG A 119 -5.75 -16.32 12.02
CA ARG A 119 -6.26 -17.70 12.19
C ARG A 119 -6.70 -18.34 10.87
N SER A 120 -7.05 -17.53 9.87
CA SER A 120 -7.36 -18.03 8.53
C SER A 120 -6.19 -18.71 7.83
N ALA A 121 -4.95 -18.47 8.29
CA ALA A 121 -3.75 -19.09 7.73
C ALA A 121 -3.82 -20.63 7.79
N GLU A 122 -4.31 -21.21 8.90
CA GLU A 122 -4.43 -22.66 9.07
C GLU A 122 -5.29 -23.28 7.97
N GLN A 123 -6.47 -22.72 7.71
CA GLN A 123 -7.35 -23.20 6.66
C GLN A 123 -6.80 -22.91 5.26
N MET A 124 -6.18 -21.74 5.07
CA MET A 124 -5.64 -21.32 3.77
C MET A 124 -4.47 -22.21 3.32
N LEU A 125 -3.68 -22.72 4.28
CA LEU A 125 -2.45 -23.47 4.03
C LEU A 125 -2.60 -24.97 4.28
N ALA A 126 -3.78 -25.46 4.68
CA ALA A 126 -4.01 -26.84 5.06
C ALA A 126 -3.55 -27.90 4.02
N GLU A 127 -3.61 -27.61 2.72
CA GLU A 127 -3.17 -28.54 1.65
C GLU A 127 -1.67 -28.43 1.32
N TYR A 128 -1.02 -27.34 1.71
CA TYR A 128 0.33 -26.99 1.25
C TYR A 128 1.36 -27.07 2.38
N ALA A 129 1.03 -26.48 3.53
CA ALA A 129 1.86 -26.40 4.72
C ALA A 129 0.95 -26.43 5.96
N PRO A 130 0.55 -27.63 6.45
CA PRO A 130 -0.29 -27.75 7.64
C PRO A 130 0.32 -27.00 8.82
N LEU A 131 -0.39 -25.97 9.31
CA LEU A 131 0.10 -25.10 10.36
C LEU A 131 -0.38 -25.54 11.75
N ASN A 132 0.50 -25.41 12.73
CA ASN A 132 0.20 -25.51 14.15
C ASN A 132 0.49 -24.18 14.82
N LYS A 133 -0.35 -23.79 15.78
CA LYS A 133 -0.11 -22.58 16.57
C LYS A 133 1.05 -22.80 17.56
N VAL A 134 2.09 -21.98 17.47
CA VAL A 134 3.30 -22.03 18.31
C VAL A 134 3.20 -21.10 19.51
N ASP A 135 2.74 -19.87 19.29
CA ASP A 135 2.68 -18.86 20.34
C ASP A 135 1.48 -17.92 20.17
N SER A 136 1.12 -17.24 21.26
CA SER A 136 0.16 -16.14 21.25
C SER A 136 0.52 -15.13 22.33
N ALA A 137 0.91 -13.94 21.89
CA ALA A 137 1.17 -12.83 22.79
C ALA A 137 0.84 -11.51 22.10
N ARG A 138 0.63 -10.45 22.89
CA ARG A 138 0.36 -9.08 22.39
C ARG A 138 -0.79 -8.98 21.37
N ARG A 139 -1.80 -9.86 21.52
CA ARG A 139 -2.94 -10.03 20.59
C ARG A 139 -2.56 -10.57 19.21
N CYS A 140 -1.34 -11.07 19.04
CA CYS A 140 -0.88 -11.80 17.86
C CYS A 140 -0.95 -13.31 18.06
N GLY A 141 -0.98 -14.05 16.96
CA GLY A 141 -0.74 -15.49 16.90
C GLY A 141 0.49 -15.76 16.02
N LEU A 142 1.30 -16.72 16.44
CA LEU A 142 2.40 -17.28 15.65
C LEU A 142 2.05 -18.73 15.31
N TYR A 143 2.18 -19.08 14.05
CA TYR A 143 1.90 -20.39 13.51
C TYR A 143 3.13 -20.90 12.76
N HIS A 144 3.36 -22.20 12.82
CA HIS A 144 4.47 -22.88 12.15
C HIS A 144 3.99 -24.15 11.47
N GLY A 145 4.55 -24.44 10.31
CA GLY A 145 4.42 -25.71 9.62
C GLY A 145 5.56 -25.86 8.61
N ARG A 146 5.55 -26.98 7.87
CA ARG A 146 6.51 -27.21 6.78
C ARG A 146 5.79 -27.31 5.46
N LEU A 147 6.38 -26.75 4.41
CA LEU A 147 5.84 -26.82 3.06
C LEU A 147 5.95 -28.27 2.55
N GLU A 148 4.82 -28.97 2.45
CA GLU A 148 4.74 -30.34 1.95
C GLU A 148 4.50 -30.38 0.44
N LYS A 149 3.80 -29.36 -0.08
CA LYS A 149 3.41 -29.27 -1.49
C LYS A 149 3.35 -27.81 -1.94
N GLN A 150 3.97 -27.52 -3.08
CA GLN A 150 3.86 -26.20 -3.70
C GLN A 150 2.46 -26.02 -4.34
N PRO A 151 1.78 -24.88 -4.12
CA PRO A 151 0.60 -24.51 -4.89
C PRO A 151 0.98 -24.13 -6.33
N THR A 152 0.02 -24.23 -7.24
CA THR A 152 0.12 -23.55 -8.55
C THR A 152 -0.29 -22.10 -8.38
N PHE A 153 0.53 -21.17 -8.88
CA PHE A 153 0.24 -19.75 -8.85
C PHE A 153 0.20 -19.18 -10.28
N ASP A 154 -0.87 -18.45 -10.57
CA ASP A 154 -1.03 -17.65 -11.78
C ASP A 154 -1.55 -16.28 -11.35
N ALA A 155 -0.73 -15.24 -11.54
CA ALA A 155 -1.08 -13.89 -11.17
C ALA A 155 -2.27 -13.36 -11.97
N ASP A 156 -2.46 -13.82 -13.21
CA ASP A 156 -3.51 -13.32 -14.09
C ASP A 156 -4.91 -13.71 -13.57
N ALA A 157 -5.01 -14.86 -12.88
CA ALA A 157 -6.24 -15.34 -12.26
C ALA A 157 -6.74 -14.48 -11.08
N PHE A 158 -5.92 -13.57 -10.56
CA PHE A 158 -6.28 -12.71 -9.43
C PHE A 158 -6.79 -11.32 -9.82
N TRP A 159 -6.76 -10.97 -11.11
CA TRP A 159 -7.32 -9.70 -11.57
C TRP A 159 -8.84 -9.65 -11.36
N GLY A 160 -9.29 -8.56 -10.75
CA GLY A 160 -10.69 -8.17 -10.69
C GLY A 160 -11.00 -7.09 -11.72
N GLU A 161 -12.26 -7.04 -12.12
CA GLU A 161 -12.80 -5.98 -12.98
C GLU A 161 -14.20 -5.60 -12.52
N TYR A 162 -14.51 -4.31 -12.54
CA TYR A 162 -15.88 -3.81 -12.41
C TYR A 162 -16.08 -2.56 -13.27
N THR A 163 -17.34 -2.27 -13.61
CA THR A 163 -17.71 -1.05 -14.34
C THR A 163 -18.16 0.02 -13.35
N LEU A 164 -17.64 1.24 -13.53
CA LEU A 164 -18.10 2.45 -12.85
C LEU A 164 -18.56 3.44 -13.90
N ASP A 165 -19.86 3.69 -13.99
CA ASP A 165 -20.48 4.43 -15.09
C ASP A 165 -20.10 3.82 -16.45
N ASN A 166 -19.25 4.50 -17.23
CA ASN A 166 -18.74 4.02 -18.53
C ASN A 166 -17.24 3.65 -18.47
N LEU A 167 -16.67 3.51 -17.27
CA LEU A 167 -15.26 3.22 -17.06
C LEU A 167 -15.06 1.77 -16.61
N THR A 168 -14.09 1.10 -17.23
CA THR A 168 -13.63 -0.22 -16.80
C THR A 168 -12.54 -0.06 -15.74
N ILE A 169 -12.78 -0.50 -14.52
CA ILE A 169 -11.80 -0.46 -13.44
C ILE A 169 -11.19 -1.85 -13.27
N LYS A 170 -9.86 -1.94 -13.39
CA LYS A 170 -9.07 -3.14 -13.13
C LYS A 170 -8.50 -3.05 -11.71
N THR A 171 -8.47 -4.16 -10.99
CA THR A 171 -8.00 -4.19 -9.59
C THR A 171 -7.31 -5.51 -9.26
N LEU A 172 -6.54 -5.51 -8.17
CA LEU A 172 -5.82 -6.67 -7.65
C LEU A 172 -6.08 -6.82 -6.14
N PRO A 173 -5.78 -7.99 -5.55
CA PRO A 173 -5.81 -8.15 -4.10
C PRO A 173 -4.92 -7.11 -3.39
N GLY A 174 -5.41 -6.57 -2.27
CA GLY A 174 -4.70 -5.53 -1.50
C GLY A 174 -4.92 -4.09 -1.98
N VAL A 175 -5.57 -3.86 -3.13
CA VAL A 175 -5.87 -2.52 -3.64
C VAL A 175 -7.13 -1.95 -2.99
N PHE A 176 -7.07 -0.68 -2.57
CA PHE A 176 -8.24 0.06 -2.10
C PHE A 176 -9.27 0.25 -3.23
N SER A 177 -10.56 0.29 -2.91
CA SER A 177 -11.67 0.33 -3.90
C SER A 177 -11.83 -0.92 -4.77
N ARG A 178 -11.35 -2.10 -4.32
CA ARG A 178 -11.58 -3.37 -5.04
C ARG A 178 -13.06 -3.62 -5.37
N ASP A 179 -13.96 -3.24 -4.46
CA ASP A 179 -15.40 -3.51 -4.56
C ASP A 179 -16.21 -2.29 -5.07
N GLY A 180 -15.54 -1.23 -5.53
CA GLY A 180 -16.19 -0.04 -6.07
C GLY A 180 -15.68 1.29 -5.51
N LEU A 181 -16.29 2.37 -6.03
CA LEU A 181 -15.99 3.75 -5.65
C LEU A 181 -16.50 4.04 -4.24
N ASP A 182 -15.61 4.34 -3.30
CA ASP A 182 -15.98 4.69 -1.92
C ASP A 182 -16.62 6.09 -1.83
N VAL A 183 -17.35 6.33 -0.74
CA VAL A 183 -18.08 7.59 -0.50
C VAL A 183 -17.16 8.81 -0.46
N GLY A 184 -15.92 8.66 0.01
CA GLY A 184 -14.92 9.72 -0.01
C GLY A 184 -14.52 10.08 -1.43
N SER A 185 -14.17 9.07 -2.25
CA SER A 185 -13.86 9.29 -3.66
C SER A 185 -15.04 9.89 -4.44
N GLN A 186 -16.27 9.45 -4.19
CA GLN A 186 -17.49 10.06 -4.77
C GLN A 186 -17.59 11.56 -4.46
N LEU A 187 -17.40 11.91 -3.18
CA LEU A 187 -17.47 13.30 -2.73
C LEU A 187 -16.33 14.14 -3.34
N LEU A 188 -15.13 13.59 -3.49
CA LEU A 188 -14.03 14.29 -4.15
C LEU A 188 -14.35 14.54 -5.62
N LEU A 189 -14.80 13.50 -6.34
CA LEU A 189 -15.17 13.58 -7.75
C LEU A 189 -16.28 14.61 -8.00
N SER A 190 -17.27 14.73 -7.10
CA SER A 190 -18.35 15.72 -7.25
C SER A 190 -17.86 17.17 -7.23
N THR A 191 -16.62 17.42 -6.79
CA THR A 191 -16.02 18.76 -6.82
C THR A 191 -15.25 19.04 -8.10
N LEU A 192 -14.85 18.01 -8.86
CA LEU A 192 -14.01 18.15 -10.04
C LEU A 192 -14.86 18.67 -11.21
N GLU A 193 -14.49 19.83 -11.74
CA GLU A 193 -15.24 20.45 -12.83
C GLU A 193 -14.90 19.78 -14.18
N PRO A 194 -15.89 19.58 -15.06
CA PRO A 194 -15.64 19.16 -16.43
C PRO A 194 -14.71 20.11 -17.18
N HIS A 195 -13.99 19.59 -18.17
CA HIS A 195 -13.05 20.37 -19.00
C HIS A 195 -11.87 20.99 -18.23
N THR A 196 -11.51 20.43 -17.08
CA THR A 196 -10.25 20.72 -16.39
C THR A 196 -9.05 20.51 -17.34
N LYS A 197 -8.01 21.32 -17.19
CA LYS A 197 -6.78 21.26 -18.00
C LYS A 197 -5.56 21.35 -17.08
N GLY A 198 -4.42 20.92 -17.57
CA GLY A 198 -3.15 21.04 -16.85
C GLY A 198 -2.59 19.70 -16.40
N LYS A 199 -1.51 19.74 -15.61
CA LYS A 199 -0.90 18.56 -15.00
C LYS A 199 -1.62 18.23 -13.70
N VAL A 200 -2.09 16.99 -13.57
CA VAL A 200 -2.77 16.50 -12.37
C VAL A 200 -1.99 15.34 -11.79
N LEU A 201 -1.71 15.41 -10.49
CA LEU A 201 -1.11 14.33 -9.72
C LEU A 201 -2.17 13.70 -8.80
N ASP A 202 -2.37 12.39 -8.91
CA ASP A 202 -3.17 11.58 -7.99
C ASP A 202 -2.23 10.83 -7.05
N VAL A 203 -2.21 11.21 -5.76
CA VAL A 203 -1.34 10.62 -4.74
C VAL A 203 -2.14 9.62 -3.91
N GLY A 204 -1.66 8.38 -3.83
CA GLY A 204 -2.41 7.27 -3.27
C GLY A 204 -3.49 6.81 -4.24
N CYS A 205 -3.11 6.57 -5.49
CA CYS A 205 -4.04 6.43 -6.60
C CYS A 205 -4.88 5.15 -6.55
N GLY A 206 -4.52 4.14 -5.75
CA GLY A 206 -5.29 2.89 -5.65
C GLY A 206 -5.46 2.22 -7.01
N ALA A 207 -6.70 1.94 -7.42
CA ALA A 207 -7.00 1.38 -8.75
C ALA A 207 -7.07 2.42 -9.88
N GLY A 208 -6.72 3.69 -9.62
CA GLY A 208 -6.70 4.78 -10.60
C GLY A 208 -8.08 5.39 -10.88
N VAL A 209 -9.06 5.14 -10.01
CA VAL A 209 -10.47 5.50 -10.22
C VAL A 209 -10.66 7.02 -10.30
N LEU A 210 -10.03 7.79 -9.40
CA LEU A 210 -10.13 9.25 -9.37
C LEU A 210 -9.58 9.87 -10.66
N ALA A 211 -8.38 9.44 -11.07
CA ALA A 211 -7.75 9.90 -12.29
C ALA A 211 -8.55 9.52 -13.55
N ALA A 212 -9.04 8.28 -13.62
CA ALA A 212 -9.82 7.79 -14.76
C ALA A 212 -11.14 8.54 -14.91
N ALA A 213 -11.86 8.73 -13.80
CA ALA A 213 -13.07 9.55 -13.76
C ALA A 213 -12.76 10.98 -14.22
N LEU A 214 -11.80 11.67 -13.60
CA LEU A 214 -11.43 13.04 -13.99
C LEU A 214 -11.13 13.16 -15.49
N ALA A 215 -10.30 12.28 -16.04
CA ALA A 215 -9.91 12.34 -17.44
C ALA A 215 -11.06 12.03 -18.40
N SER A 216 -12.05 11.23 -18.00
CA SER A 216 -13.22 10.91 -18.83
C SER A 216 -14.04 12.15 -19.22
N HIS A 217 -14.12 13.15 -18.33
CA HIS A 217 -14.80 14.44 -18.58
C HIS A 217 -13.83 15.62 -18.75
N SER A 218 -12.53 15.39 -18.64
CA SER A 218 -11.47 16.41 -18.79
C SER A 218 -10.32 15.90 -19.65
N PRO A 219 -10.52 15.66 -20.96
CA PRO A 219 -9.53 14.99 -21.84
C PRO A 219 -8.22 15.79 -22.07
N LYS A 220 -8.12 17.01 -21.53
CA LYS A 220 -6.94 17.89 -21.62
C LYS A 220 -6.07 17.87 -20.37
N VAL A 221 -6.40 17.03 -19.38
CA VAL A 221 -5.52 16.78 -18.23
C VAL A 221 -4.36 15.88 -18.65
N ARG A 222 -3.19 16.11 -18.09
CA ARG A 222 -2.04 15.20 -18.17
C ARG A 222 -1.90 14.55 -16.81
N LEU A 223 -2.12 13.24 -16.75
CA LEU A 223 -2.18 12.49 -15.51
C LEU A 223 -0.80 11.99 -15.09
N THR A 224 -0.53 12.13 -13.80
CA THR A 224 0.51 11.40 -13.09
C THR A 224 -0.13 10.75 -11.86
N LEU A 225 0.16 9.48 -11.63
CA LEU A 225 -0.40 8.69 -10.54
C LEU A 225 0.75 8.07 -9.75
N CYS A 226 0.65 8.08 -8.42
CA CYS A 226 1.58 7.34 -7.59
C CYS A 226 0.92 6.66 -6.40
N ASP A 227 1.46 5.51 -6.02
CA ASP A 227 1.05 4.76 -4.84
C ASP A 227 2.26 4.04 -4.24
N VAL A 228 2.20 3.68 -2.96
CA VAL A 228 3.22 2.81 -2.34
C VAL A 228 3.02 1.35 -2.71
N SER A 229 1.81 0.96 -3.09
CA SER A 229 1.43 -0.42 -3.31
C SER A 229 1.71 -0.85 -4.74
N ALA A 230 2.53 -1.88 -4.93
CA ALA A 230 2.76 -2.52 -6.23
C ALA A 230 1.45 -2.93 -6.93
N PRO A 231 0.49 -3.63 -6.26
CA PRO A 231 -0.77 -3.95 -6.92
C PRO A 231 -1.62 -2.71 -7.26
N ALA A 232 -1.51 -1.59 -6.52
CA ALA A 232 -2.19 -0.35 -6.88
C ALA A 232 -1.58 0.31 -8.13
N VAL A 233 -0.25 0.32 -8.23
CA VAL A 233 0.46 0.82 -9.43
C VAL A 233 0.02 0.03 -10.66
N GLU A 234 0.04 -1.31 -10.60
CA GLU A 234 -0.37 -2.15 -11.72
C GLU A 234 -1.88 -2.02 -12.02
N ALA A 235 -2.74 -1.97 -11.00
CA ALA A 235 -4.17 -1.74 -11.17
C ALA A 235 -4.46 -0.39 -11.85
N SER A 236 -3.78 0.67 -11.44
CA SER A 236 -3.91 2.00 -12.04
C SER A 236 -3.47 2.01 -13.50
N ARG A 237 -2.35 1.38 -13.84
CA ARG A 237 -1.92 1.23 -15.25
C ARG A 237 -2.97 0.51 -16.08
N ALA A 238 -3.46 -0.62 -15.58
CA ALA A 238 -4.44 -1.45 -16.27
C ALA A 238 -5.78 -0.72 -16.45
N THR A 239 -6.23 0.04 -15.44
CA THR A 239 -7.42 0.90 -15.53
C THR A 239 -7.26 1.99 -16.57
N LEU A 240 -6.14 2.72 -16.59
CA LEU A 240 -5.91 3.75 -17.62
C LEU A 240 -5.91 3.13 -19.03
N ALA A 241 -5.20 2.01 -19.22
CA ALA A 241 -5.14 1.31 -20.49
C ALA A 241 -6.51 0.81 -20.96
N ALA A 242 -7.31 0.21 -20.06
CA ALA A 242 -8.66 -0.29 -20.38
C ALA A 242 -9.62 0.80 -20.86
N ASN A 243 -9.38 2.06 -20.48
CA ASN A 243 -10.20 3.21 -20.85
C ASN A 243 -9.56 4.09 -21.94
N GLY A 244 -8.44 3.66 -22.54
CA GLY A 244 -7.73 4.45 -23.56
C GLY A 244 -7.17 5.78 -23.04
N LEU A 245 -6.89 5.87 -21.74
CA LEU A 245 -6.37 7.06 -21.08
C LEU A 245 -4.85 6.99 -20.98
N ALA A 246 -4.19 8.13 -21.19
CA ALA A 246 -2.75 8.27 -21.02
C ALA A 246 -2.42 8.85 -19.64
N GLY A 247 -1.37 8.32 -19.00
CA GLY A 247 -0.85 8.83 -17.74
C GLY A 247 0.40 8.08 -17.29
N ASP A 248 1.26 8.77 -16.56
CA ASP A 248 2.44 8.19 -15.94
C ASP A 248 2.06 7.62 -14.57
N VAL A 249 2.22 6.31 -14.37
CA VAL A 249 1.98 5.65 -13.08
C VAL A 249 3.31 5.14 -12.54
N PHE A 250 3.60 5.31 -11.25
CA PHE A 250 4.82 4.77 -10.63
C PHE A 250 4.68 4.57 -9.13
N ALA A 251 5.54 3.73 -8.56
CA ALA A 251 5.61 3.54 -7.11
C ALA A 251 6.29 4.75 -6.45
N SER A 252 5.72 5.28 -5.37
CA SER A 252 6.30 6.39 -4.63
C SER A 252 5.81 6.40 -3.19
N ASN A 253 6.70 6.74 -2.25
CA ASN A 253 6.31 7.06 -0.89
C ASN A 253 5.88 8.52 -0.82
N VAL A 254 4.58 8.75 -1.02
CA VAL A 254 4.00 10.08 -1.21
C VAL A 254 4.71 10.79 -2.38
N PHE A 255 5.59 11.75 -2.11
CA PHE A 255 6.31 12.51 -3.12
C PHE A 255 7.75 12.04 -3.38
N SER A 256 8.22 10.92 -2.81
CA SER A 256 9.65 10.54 -2.89
C SER A 256 10.18 10.42 -4.32
N GLU A 257 9.37 9.87 -5.24
CA GLU A 257 9.74 9.71 -6.66
C GLU A 257 9.05 10.74 -7.58
N VAL A 258 8.29 11.69 -7.00
CA VAL A 258 7.52 12.66 -7.76
C VAL A 258 8.45 13.77 -8.26
N ASN A 259 8.49 13.94 -9.59
CA ASN A 259 9.30 14.95 -10.24
C ASN A 259 8.44 16.07 -10.86
N GLY A 260 8.90 17.31 -10.73
CA GLY A 260 8.24 18.48 -11.32
C GLY A 260 7.08 19.04 -10.48
N ARG A 261 6.29 19.91 -11.13
CA ARG A 261 5.16 20.63 -10.53
C ARG A 261 3.87 20.42 -11.31
N PHE A 262 2.75 20.51 -10.59
CA PHE A 262 1.40 20.18 -11.02
C PHE A 262 0.47 21.37 -10.83
N ASP A 263 -0.56 21.43 -11.66
CA ASP A 263 -1.63 22.43 -11.57
C ASP A 263 -2.70 21.99 -10.56
N MET A 264 -2.84 20.67 -10.35
CA MET A 264 -3.70 20.10 -9.33
C MET A 264 -3.06 18.84 -8.72
N ILE A 265 -3.14 18.71 -7.40
CA ILE A 265 -2.85 17.47 -6.68
C ILE A 265 -4.16 17.02 -6.03
N ILE A 266 -4.57 15.78 -6.28
CA ILE A 266 -5.74 15.15 -5.67
C ILE A 266 -5.30 13.96 -4.83
N SER A 267 -6.01 13.68 -3.75
CA SER A 267 -5.76 12.50 -2.93
C SER A 267 -6.98 12.11 -2.10
N ASN A 268 -7.20 10.80 -1.96
CA ASN A 268 -8.03 10.19 -0.93
C ASN A 268 -7.13 9.33 -0.04
N PRO A 269 -6.45 9.93 0.97
CA PRO A 269 -5.47 9.22 1.78
C PRO A 269 -6.12 8.06 2.56
N PRO A 270 -5.42 6.93 2.73
CA PRO A 270 -5.96 5.80 3.46
C PRO A 270 -6.25 6.19 4.92
N PHE A 271 -7.38 5.70 5.44
CA PHE A 271 -7.67 5.76 6.87
C PHE A 271 -7.28 4.43 7.50
N HIS A 272 -6.30 4.44 8.39
CA HIS A 272 -5.93 3.27 9.18
C HIS A 272 -6.47 3.39 10.60
N ASP A 273 -6.67 2.24 11.27
CA ASP A 273 -7.10 2.18 12.67
C ASP A 273 -6.10 2.85 13.65
N GLY A 274 -4.91 3.24 13.18
CA GLY A 274 -3.95 4.06 13.89
C GLY A 274 -4.13 5.56 13.59
N LEU A 275 -4.58 6.33 14.58
CA LEU A 275 -4.73 7.78 14.47
C LEU A 275 -3.40 8.48 14.15
N GLN A 276 -2.30 8.02 14.77
CA GLN A 276 -0.97 8.60 14.59
C GLN A 276 -0.40 8.34 13.18
N THR A 277 -0.47 7.10 12.69
CA THR A 277 -0.03 6.75 11.32
C THR A 277 -0.83 7.53 10.27
N SER A 278 -2.15 7.66 10.47
CA SER A 278 -3.01 8.44 9.57
C SER A 278 -2.65 9.93 9.59
N LEU A 279 -2.22 10.47 10.73
CA LEU A 279 -1.78 11.86 10.87
C LEU A 279 -0.43 12.11 10.18
N GLU A 280 0.54 11.22 10.34
CA GLU A 280 1.86 11.34 9.71
C GLU A 280 1.75 11.31 8.18
N ALA A 281 0.94 10.39 7.64
CA ALA A 281 0.65 10.32 6.20
C ALA A 281 -0.01 11.62 5.68
N ALA A 282 -1.01 12.13 6.39
CA ALA A 282 -1.68 13.39 6.05
C ALA A 282 -0.71 14.58 6.07
N GLN A 283 0.16 14.65 7.07
CA GLN A 283 1.17 15.71 7.18
C GLN A 283 2.20 15.63 6.05
N ALA A 284 2.70 14.43 5.74
CA ALA A 284 3.64 14.23 4.63
C ALA A 284 3.03 14.65 3.29
N LEU A 285 1.76 14.33 3.06
CA LEU A 285 1.02 14.76 1.88
C LEU A 285 0.86 16.30 1.80
N ILE A 286 0.35 16.92 2.87
CA ILE A 286 0.07 18.37 2.85
C ILE A 286 1.38 19.17 2.74
N ARG A 287 2.38 18.86 3.56
CA ARG A 287 3.66 19.58 3.57
C ARG A 287 4.45 19.34 2.29
N GLY A 288 4.38 18.14 1.72
CA GLY A 288 5.04 17.82 0.46
C GLY A 288 4.45 18.54 -0.75
N ALA A 289 3.13 18.75 -0.77
CA ALA A 289 2.42 19.35 -1.90
C ALA A 289 2.95 20.74 -2.30
N VAL A 290 3.41 21.55 -1.33
CA VAL A 290 3.98 22.89 -1.58
C VAL A 290 5.16 22.86 -2.57
N ARG A 291 5.96 21.79 -2.56
CA ARG A 291 7.11 21.63 -3.47
C ARG A 291 6.69 21.24 -4.88
N HIS A 292 5.51 20.64 -5.03
CA HIS A 292 5.01 20.05 -6.25
C HIS A 292 3.83 20.79 -6.87
N LEU A 293 3.36 21.91 -6.30
CA LEU A 293 2.34 22.75 -6.93
C LEU A 293 2.96 23.91 -7.72
N ASN A 294 2.39 24.20 -8.89
CA ASN A 294 2.63 25.46 -9.61
C ASN A 294 2.06 26.64 -8.82
N SER A 295 2.51 27.86 -9.11
CA SER A 295 1.85 29.06 -8.57
C SER A 295 0.39 29.09 -9.03
N GLY A 296 -0.54 29.22 -8.09
CA GLY A 296 -1.98 29.11 -8.36
C GLY A 296 -2.50 27.68 -8.54
N GLY A 297 -1.63 26.66 -8.43
CA GLY A 297 -2.03 25.26 -8.42
C GLY A 297 -2.77 24.88 -7.15
N GLU A 298 -3.57 23.83 -7.21
CA GLU A 298 -4.51 23.46 -6.16
C GLU A 298 -4.23 22.09 -5.54
N LEU A 299 -4.36 21.97 -4.21
CA LEU A 299 -4.44 20.68 -3.52
C LEU A 299 -5.89 20.41 -3.10
N ARG A 300 -6.44 19.26 -3.51
CA ARG A 300 -7.72 18.73 -3.04
C ARG A 300 -7.54 17.42 -2.29
N ILE A 301 -8.04 17.36 -1.07
CA ILE A 301 -7.97 16.17 -0.24
C ILE A 301 -9.37 15.85 0.28
N VAL A 302 -9.83 14.62 0.09
CA VAL A 302 -10.99 14.11 0.83
C VAL A 302 -10.52 13.39 2.09
N ALA A 303 -11.09 13.76 3.23
CA ALA A 303 -10.71 13.19 4.52
C ALA A 303 -11.90 13.03 5.46
N ASN A 304 -11.82 12.07 6.39
CA ASN A 304 -12.75 12.02 7.52
C ASN A 304 -12.63 13.30 8.37
N ALA A 305 -13.77 13.86 8.78
CA ALA A 305 -13.82 15.18 9.42
C ALA A 305 -13.13 15.26 10.80
N PHE A 306 -12.85 14.14 11.46
CA PHE A 306 -12.23 14.10 12.79
C PHE A 306 -10.70 14.23 12.77
N LEU A 307 -10.06 14.07 11.61
CA LEU A 307 -8.60 14.19 11.49
C LEU A 307 -8.20 15.66 11.35
N PRO A 308 -7.05 16.10 11.91
CA PRO A 308 -6.65 17.49 11.99
C PRO A 308 -6.06 18.04 10.67
N TYR A 309 -6.65 17.69 9.51
CA TYR A 309 -6.29 18.25 8.20
C TYR A 309 -6.36 19.79 8.17
N PRO A 310 -7.42 20.45 8.72
CA PRO A 310 -7.51 21.91 8.73
C PRO A 310 -6.29 22.61 9.32
N GLN A 311 -5.84 22.13 10.48
CA GLN A 311 -4.69 22.71 11.17
C GLN A 311 -3.42 22.59 10.31
N VAL A 312 -3.15 21.42 9.75
CA VAL A 312 -1.95 21.20 8.94
C VAL A 312 -2.01 22.00 7.64
N LEU A 313 -3.19 22.12 7.02
CA LEU A 313 -3.40 22.95 5.83
C LEU A 313 -3.15 24.44 6.13
N ASP A 314 -3.72 24.97 7.21
CA ASP A 314 -3.54 26.37 7.60
C ASP A 314 -2.08 26.66 7.99
N GLU A 315 -1.44 25.75 8.72
CA GLU A 315 -0.02 25.87 9.06
C GLU A 315 0.90 25.92 7.83
N THR A 316 0.54 25.18 6.77
CA THR A 316 1.36 24.96 5.58
C THR A 316 1.06 25.98 4.47
N PHE A 317 -0.21 26.18 4.12
CA PHE A 317 -0.67 27.02 3.01
C PHE A 317 -1.21 28.39 3.47
N GLY A 318 -1.44 28.58 4.76
CA GLY A 318 -2.00 29.80 5.35
C GLY A 318 -3.53 29.82 5.40
N PHE A 319 -4.20 29.01 4.58
CA PHE A 319 -5.65 28.87 4.58
C PHE A 319 -6.10 27.55 3.91
N HIS A 320 -7.35 27.19 4.15
CA HIS A 320 -8.07 26.15 3.41
C HIS A 320 -9.55 26.53 3.23
N GLU A 321 -10.20 25.81 2.31
CA GLU A 321 -11.64 25.85 2.09
C GLU A 321 -12.22 24.45 2.23
N VAL A 322 -13.43 24.33 2.76
CA VAL A 322 -14.23 23.09 2.67
C VAL A 322 -15.21 23.26 1.53
N ILE A 323 -14.96 22.59 0.40
CA ILE A 323 -15.74 22.77 -0.83
C ILE A 323 -16.87 21.75 -0.99
N ALA A 324 -16.83 20.65 -0.24
CA ALA A 324 -17.91 19.68 -0.14
C ALA A 324 -17.84 18.93 1.20
N GLN A 325 -18.97 18.47 1.72
CA GLN A 325 -19.01 17.67 2.94
C GLN A 325 -20.23 16.74 3.00
N THR A 326 -20.07 15.65 3.73
CA THR A 326 -21.14 14.74 4.17
C THR A 326 -21.09 14.64 5.70
N GLY A 327 -21.93 13.78 6.30
CA GLY A 327 -21.83 13.49 7.74
C GLY A 327 -20.50 12.84 8.15
N ARG A 328 -19.71 12.30 7.21
CA ARG A 328 -18.47 11.55 7.49
C ARG A 328 -17.22 12.18 6.88
N PHE A 329 -17.32 12.65 5.64
CA PHE A 329 -16.18 13.13 4.84
C PHE A 329 -16.27 14.62 4.55
N LYS A 330 -15.13 15.29 4.43
CA LYS A 330 -14.97 16.66 3.94
C LYS A 330 -13.96 16.67 2.79
N VAL A 331 -14.22 17.48 1.78
CA VAL A 331 -13.24 17.81 0.73
C VAL A 331 -12.63 19.15 1.06
N TYR A 332 -11.35 19.12 1.37
CA TYR A 332 -10.54 20.29 1.62
C TYR A 332 -9.85 20.74 0.34
N ARG A 333 -9.80 22.06 0.16
CA ARG A 333 -9.13 22.73 -0.95
C ARG A 333 -8.16 23.76 -0.41
N THR A 334 -6.99 23.88 -1.01
CA THR A 334 -6.08 25.01 -0.81
C THR A 334 -5.31 25.32 -2.09
N ILE A 335 -4.84 26.55 -2.23
CA ILE A 335 -4.17 27.05 -3.43
C ILE A 335 -2.74 27.46 -3.07
N MET A 336 -1.79 27.13 -3.95
CA MET A 336 -0.42 27.56 -3.83
C MET A 336 -0.30 29.07 -4.07
N THR A 337 -0.11 29.82 -2.98
CA THR A 337 0.12 31.27 -2.99
C THR A 337 1.54 31.60 -2.49
N ARG A 338 1.90 32.89 -2.50
CA ARG A 338 3.16 33.36 -1.90
C ARG A 338 3.24 33.15 -0.38
N GLN A 339 2.12 32.91 0.30
CA GLN A 339 2.05 32.72 1.75
C GLN A 339 2.36 31.28 2.19
N ALA A 340 2.38 30.32 1.24
CA ALA A 340 2.69 28.93 1.55
C ALA A 340 4.12 28.81 2.11
N LYS A 341 4.25 28.15 3.27
CA LYS A 341 5.55 27.91 3.91
C LYS A 341 6.29 26.81 3.15
N LYS A 342 7.51 27.12 2.71
CA LYS A 342 8.38 26.18 1.99
C LYS A 342 8.94 25.09 2.88
#